data_AF-A0A954WMV6-F1
#
_entry.id   AF-A0A954WMV6-F1
#
_cell.length_a   1.000
_cell.length_b   1.000
_cell.length_c   1.000
_cell.angle_alpha   90.00
_cell.angle_beta   90.00
_cell.angle_gamma   90.00
#
_symmetry.space_group_name_H-M   'P 1'
#
loop_
_entity.id
_entity.type
_entity.pdbx_description
1 polymer ?
#
loop_
_entity_poly.entity_id
_entity_poly.type
_entity_poly.pdbx_seq_one_letter_code
_entity_poly.pdbx_strand_id
1 'polypeptide(L)' 'NLPILLAGGAAGNMRGNRHIRFDNATPLANLHLTLLNKVGVQIDRFADSQGQVDELSDV' A
#
# COMPACT_ATOMS: atom_id res chain seq x y z
N ASN A 1 -3.97 8.89 -12.98
CA ASN A 1 -2.77 8.18 -12.47
C ASN A 1 -1.64 9.15 -12.24
N LEU A 2 -1.46 9.59 -11.00
CA LEU A 2 -0.27 10.30 -10.58
C LEU A 2 0.74 9.26 -10.07
N PRO A 3 2.03 9.31 -10.47
CA PRO A 3 3.05 8.46 -9.86
C PRO A 3 3.21 8.84 -8.38
N ILE A 4 3.29 7.83 -7.51
CA ILE A 4 3.48 7.99 -6.07
C ILE A 4 4.80 7.35 -5.70
N LEU A 5 5.66 8.11 -5.04
CA LEU A 5 6.90 7.60 -4.47
C LEU A 5 6.65 7.26 -2.99
N LEU A 6 6.85 5.99 -2.65
CA LEU A 6 6.86 5.54 -1.27
C LEU A 6 8.31 5.42 -0.79
N ALA A 7 8.66 6.20 0.24
CA ALA A 7 9.96 6.14 0.89
C ALA A 7 9.82 5.60 2.32
N GLY A 8 10.67 4.66 2.69
CA GLY A 8 10.59 3.93 3.95
C GLY A 8 10.31 2.43 3.76
N GLY A 9 10.39 1.65 4.83
CA GLY A 9 10.28 0.18 4.77
C GLY A 9 9.52 -0.46 5.91
N ALA A 10 8.69 0.29 6.65
CA ALA A 10 7.91 -0.20 7.80
C ALA A 10 8.71 -1.12 8.74
N ALA A 11 9.91 -0.68 9.17
CA ALA A 11 10.84 -1.46 9.98
C ALA A 11 11.26 -2.82 9.38
N GLY A 12 11.33 -2.93 8.05
CA GLY A 12 11.68 -4.14 7.31
C GLY A 12 10.48 -4.93 6.78
N ASN A 13 9.25 -4.53 7.09
CA ASN A 13 8.03 -5.26 6.72
C ASN A 13 7.48 -4.94 5.31
N MET A 14 8.25 -4.22 4.49
CA MET A 14 7.89 -3.85 3.11
C MET A 14 9.12 -3.92 2.19
N ARG A 15 9.01 -4.58 1.03
CA ARG A 15 10.09 -4.58 0.02
C ARG A 15 10.06 -3.27 -0.78
N GLY A 16 11.12 -2.47 -0.63
CA GLY A 16 11.38 -1.28 -1.44
C GLY A 16 12.09 -1.59 -2.77
N ASN A 17 12.65 -0.56 -3.40
CA ASN A 17 13.39 -0.64 -4.68
C ASN A 17 12.59 -1.30 -5.83
N ARG A 18 11.31 -0.95 -5.93
CA ARG A 18 10.39 -1.45 -6.96
C ARG A 18 9.58 -0.32 -7.56
N HIS A 19 9.34 -0.41 -8.85
CA HIS A 19 8.32 0.38 -9.53
C HIS A 19 7.14 -0.54 -9.81
N ILE A 20 6.08 -0.40 -9.02
CA ILE A 20 4.86 -1.21 -9.16
C ILE A 20 3.86 -0.40 -9.99
N ARG A 21 3.40 -0.99 -11.09
CA ARG A 21 2.34 -0.42 -11.92
C ARG A 21 1.11 -1.32 -11.77
N PHE A 22 0.00 -0.74 -11.33
CA PHE A 22 -1.27 -1.44 -11.29
C PHE A 22 -1.92 -1.39 -12.68
N ASP A 23 -2.29 -2.56 -13.20
CA ASP A 23 -2.91 -2.69 -14.52
C ASP A 23 -4.38 -2.24 -14.53
N ASN A 24 -5.07 -2.42 -13.39
CA ASN A 24 -6.43 -1.97 -13.17
C ASN A 24 -6.45 -0.60 -12.48
N ALA A 25 -7.59 0.10 -12.55
CA ALA A 25 -7.84 1.35 -11.82
C ALA A 25 -7.97 1.09 -10.31
N THR A 26 -6.93 0.52 -9.70
CA THR A 26 -6.88 0.21 -8.27
C THR A 26 -7.04 1.51 -7.49
N PRO A 27 -8.05 1.59 -6.59
CA PRO A 27 -8.25 2.78 -5.79
C PRO A 27 -7.01 3.10 -4.97
N LEU A 28 -6.61 4.37 -5.00
CA LEU A 28 -5.49 4.87 -4.21
C LEU A 28 -5.72 4.65 -2.70
N ALA A 29 -6.97 4.55 -2.27
CA ALA A 29 -7.33 4.22 -0.91
C ALA A 29 -6.81 2.85 -0.45
N ASN A 30 -6.67 1.86 -1.34
CA ASN A 30 -6.10 0.55 -1.01
C ASN A 30 -4.62 0.67 -0.59
N LEU A 31 -3.87 1.54 -1.28
CA LEU A 31 -2.48 1.85 -0.92
C LEU A 31 -2.40 2.43 0.50
N HIS A 32 -3.26 3.40 0.81
CA HIS A 32 -3.29 4.05 2.12
C HIS A 32 -3.71 3.10 3.23
N LEU A 33 -4.73 2.27 2.98
CA LEU A 33 -5.16 1.22 3.91
C LEU A 33 -4.01 0.28 4.26
N THR A 34 -3.26 -0.14 3.24
CA THR A 34 -2.10 -1.04 3.40
C THR A 34 -0.98 -0.38 4.20
N LEU A 35 -0.68 0.90 3.93
CA LEU A 35 0.33 1.65 4.67
C LEU A 35 -0.05 1.82 6.15
N LEU A 36 -1.31 2.15 6.44
CA LEU A 36 -1.81 2.31 7.80
C LEU A 36 -1.67 1.00 8.60
N ASN A 37 -2.08 -0.12 8.01
CA ASN A 37 -1.93 -1.43 8.63
C ASN A 37 -0.45 -1.79 8.87
N LYS A 38 0.46 -1.42 7.96
CA LYS A 38 1.90 -1.67 8.08
C LYS A 38 2.59 -0.82 9.16
N VAL A 39 2.06 0.36 9.49
CA VAL A 39 2.59 1.21 10.57
C VAL A 39 1.95 0.92 11.94
N GLY A 40 1.12 -0.13 12.03
CA GLY A 40 0.48 -0.57 13.28
C GLY A 40 -0.90 0.03 13.53
N VAL A 41 -1.44 0.82 12.60
CA VAL A 41 -2.80 1.35 12.66
C VAL A 41 -3.72 0.37 11.94
N GLN A 42 -4.27 -0.58 12.69
CA GLN A 42 -5.21 -1.58 12.16
C GLN A 42 -6.57 -0.93 11.91
N ILE A 43 -6.91 -0.73 10.64
CA ILE A 43 -8.23 -0.26 10.22
C ILE A 43 -8.78 -1.18 9.15
N ASP A 44 -10.09 -1.42 9.19
CA ASP A 44 -10.75 -2.35 8.26
C ASP A 44 -11.04 -1.71 6.89
N ARG A 45 -11.13 -0.38 6.85
CA ARG A 45 -11.48 0.37 5.64
C ARG A 45 -10.95 1.80 5.71
N PHE A 46 -10.42 2.29 4.59
CA PHE A 46 -10.02 3.68 4.41
C PHE A 46 -10.73 4.24 3.18
N ALA A 47 -11.54 5.29 3.32
CA ALA A 47 -12.32 5.88 2.23
C ALA A 47 -13.08 4.83 1.36
N ASP A 48 -12.80 4.79 0.06
CA ASP A 48 -13.35 3.86 -0.93
C ASP A 48 -12.48 2.61 -1.15
N SER A 49 -11.62 2.26 -0.19
CA SER A 49 -10.79 1.06 -0.28
C SER A 49 -11.64 -0.20 -0.46
N GLN A 50 -11.28 -1.01 -1.45
CA GLN A 50 -11.91 -2.30 -1.76
C GLN A 50 -11.05 -3.49 -1.32
N GLY A 51 -9.85 -3.23 -0.77
CA GLY A 51 -8.92 -4.27 -0.31
C GLY A 51 -7.54 -3.71 0.04
N GLN A 52 -6.63 -4.59 0.46
CA GLN A 52 -5.21 -4.27 0.64
C GLN A 52 -4.43 -4.47 -0.66
N VAL A 53 -3.23 -3.90 -0.73
CA VAL A 53 -2.30 -4.02 -1.85
C VAL A 53 -1.25 -5.05 -1.48
N ASP A 54 -1.42 -6.28 -1.99
CA ASP A 54 -0.58 -7.43 -1.65
C ASP A 54 0.86 -7.26 -2.16
N GLU A 55 1.08 -6.43 -3.18
CA GLU A 55 2.39 -6.15 -3.73
C GLU A 55 3.32 -5.45 -2.73
N LEU A 56 2.78 -4.91 -1.64
CA LEU A 56 3.54 -4.29 -0.54
C LEU A 56 3.86 -5.25 0.61
N SER A 57 3.27 -6.44 0.63
CA SER A 57 3.49 -7.48 1.66
C SER A 57 4.44 -8.55 1.17
N ASP A 58 5.40 -8.88 2.02
CA ASP A 58 6.55 -9.70 1.64
C ASP A 58 7.19 -10.40 2.86
N VAL A 59 6.34 -10.79 3.81
CA VAL A 59 6.69 -11.80 4.82
C VAL A 59 6.24 -13.14 4.28
#